data_AF-A0A6S6S0F5-F1
#
_entry.id   AF-A0A6S6S0F5-F1
#
_cell.length_a   1.000
_cell.length_b   1.000
_cell.length_c   1.000
_cell.angle_alpha   90.00
_cell.angle_beta   90.00
_cell.angle_gamma   90.00
#
_symmetry.space_group_name_H-M   'P 1'
#
loop_
_entity.id
_entity.type
_entity.pdbx_description
1 polymer ?
#
loop_
_entity_poly.entity_id
_entity_poly.type
_entity_poly.pdbx_seq_one_letter_code
_entity_poly.pdbx_strand_id
1 'polypeptide(L)' 'MTVFAAASLTNALNDIVTQYEKDHNTKIIAAYASSSTLARQIEQGAPADIFISADQQ' A
#
# COMPACT_ATOMS: atom_id res chain seq x y z
N MET A 1 -5.24 -2.19 8.81
CA MET A 1 -3.90 -1.77 8.35
C MET A 1 -4.05 -1.16 6.97
N THR A 2 -3.66 0.09 6.77
CA THR A 2 -3.73 0.80 5.49
C THR A 2 -2.36 0.74 4.80
N VAL A 3 -2.33 0.27 3.56
CA VAL A 3 -1.11 0.12 2.77
C VAL A 3 -1.22 1.01 1.54
N PHE A 4 -0.32 1.98 1.41
CA PHE A 4 -0.18 2.80 0.21
C PHE A 4 0.92 2.20 -0.64
N ALA A 5 0.61 1.85 -1.89
CA ALA A 5 1.58 1.21 -2.76
C ALA A 5 1.55 1.75 -4.19
N ALA A 6 2.71 1.75 -4.84
CA ALA A 6 2.80 2.12 -6.24
C ALA A 6 1.92 1.21 -7.11
N ALA A 7 1.23 1.80 -8.09
CA ALA A 7 0.28 1.10 -8.95
C ALA A 7 0.92 -0.08 -9.72
N SER A 8 2.21 -0.03 -10.04
CA SER A 8 2.95 -1.13 -10.68
C SER A 8 3.03 -2.39 -9.82
N LEU A 9 2.82 -2.29 -8.50
CA LEU A 9 2.89 -3.40 -7.55
C LEU A 9 1.53 -4.05 -7.27
N THR A 10 0.44 -3.56 -7.88
CA THR A 10 -0.94 -3.97 -7.57
C THR A 10 -1.14 -5.48 -7.58
N ASN A 11 -0.70 -6.17 -8.65
CA ASN A 11 -0.95 -7.61 -8.79
C ASN A 11 -0.21 -8.40 -7.70
N ALA A 12 1.08 -8.13 -7.51
CA ALA A 12 1.89 -8.82 -6.52
C ALA A 12 1.38 -8.57 -5.09
N LEU A 13 0.98 -7.33 -4.78
CA LEU A 13 0.46 -7.01 -3.45
C LEU A 13 -0.92 -7.58 -3.19
N ASN A 14 -1.80 -7.69 -4.20
CA ASN A 14 -3.10 -8.33 -4.01
C ASN A 14 -2.95 -9.81 -3.64
N ASP A 15 -2.00 -10.52 -4.26
CA ASP A 15 -1.72 -11.93 -3.91
C ASP A 15 -1.19 -12.04 -2.47
N ILE A 16 -0.25 -11.17 -2.10
CA ILE A 16 0.33 -11.12 -0.75
C ILE A 16 -0.75 -10.78 0.29
N VAL A 17 -1.57 -9.77 0.04
CA VAL A 17 -2.66 -9.35 0.93
C VAL A 17 -3.64 -10.51 1.13
N THR A 18 -4.07 -11.14 0.04
CA THR A 18 -5.00 -12.27 0.10
C THR A 18 -4.44 -13.42 0.94
N GLN A 19 -3.13 -13.70 0.83
CA GLN A 19 -2.51 -14.75 1.64
C GLN A 19 -2.36 -14.30 3.11
N TYR A 20 -1.93 -13.07 3.34
CA TYR A 20 -1.73 -12.55 4.69
C TYR A 20 -3.02 -12.52 5.51
N GLU A 21 -4.12 -12.07 4.91
CA GLU A 21 -5.44 -12.01 5.57
C GLU A 21 -6.05 -13.40 5.86
N LYS A 22 -5.61 -14.46 5.16
CA LYS A 22 -6.02 -15.84 5.49
C LYS A 22 -5.35 -16.35 6.76
N ASP A 23 -4.06 -16.05 6.89
CA ASP A 23 -3.23 -16.57 7.98
C ASP A 23 -3.30 -15.68 9.24
N HIS A 24 -3.72 -14.42 9.08
CA HIS A 24 -3.83 -13.44 10.16
C HIS A 24 -5.22 -12.82 10.20
N ASN A 25 -5.78 -12.64 11.40
CA ASN A 25 -7.05 -11.93 11.59
C ASN A 25 -6.89 -10.39 11.48
N THR A 26 -6.25 -9.92 10.40
CA THR A 26 -5.95 -8.52 10.13
C THR A 26 -6.55 -8.14 8.79
N LYS A 27 -7.33 -7.06 8.75
CA LYS A 27 -7.84 -6.49 7.51
C LYS A 27 -6.85 -5.48 6.93
N ILE A 28 -6.48 -5.66 5.68
CA ILE A 28 -5.62 -4.78 4.90
C ILE A 28 -6.48 -3.96 3.94
N ILE A 29 -6.25 -2.65 3.93
CA ILE A 29 -6.85 -1.72 2.98
C ILE A 29 -5.72 -1.18 2.12
N ALA A 30 -5.58 -1.71 0.91
CA ALA A 30 -4.56 -1.26 -0.03
C ALA A 30 -5.08 -0.13 -0.92
N ALA A 31 -4.31 0.96 -1.03
CA ALA A 31 -4.54 2.05 -1.97
C ALA A 31 -3.38 2.13 -2.96
N TYR A 32 -3.72 2.12 -4.25
CA TYR A 32 -2.75 2.09 -5.35
C TYR A 32 -2.80 3.38 -6.17
N ALA A 33 -1.67 4.06 -6.31
CA ALA A 33 -1.51 5.24 -7.17
C ALA A 33 -0.03 5.44 -7.55
N SER A 34 0.35 6.56 -8.17
CA SER A 34 1.78 6.87 -8.35
C SER A 34 2.45 7.09 -7.00
N SER A 35 3.71 6.68 -6.85
CA SER A 35 4.47 6.85 -5.60
C SER A 35 4.45 8.31 -5.12
N SER A 36 4.63 9.26 -6.04
CA SER A 36 4.63 10.69 -5.73
C SER A 36 3.27 11.23 -5.27
N THR A 37 2.16 10.68 -5.77
CA THR A 37 0.82 11.06 -5.30
C THR A 37 0.60 10.58 -3.87
N LEU A 38 0.93 9.32 -3.59
CA LEU A 38 0.79 8.72 -2.26
C LEU A 38 1.70 9.39 -1.24
N ALA A 39 2.95 9.71 -1.61
CA ALA A 39 3.87 10.45 -0.75
C ALA A 39 3.28 11.81 -0.35
N ARG A 40 2.77 12.59 -1.32
CA ARG A 40 2.10 13.87 -1.04
C ARG A 40 0.86 13.71 -0.14
N GLN A 41 0.09 12.64 -0.32
CA GLN A 41 -1.06 12.36 0.56
C GLN A 41 -0.60 12.09 2.00
N ILE A 42 0.47 11.32 2.19
CA ILE A 42 1.06 11.06 3.52
C ILE A 42 1.56 12.37 4.14
N GLU A 43 2.27 13.21 3.38
CA GLU A 43 2.70 14.55 3.82
C GLU A 43 1.52 15.44 4.24
N GLN A 44 0.37 15.28 3.60
CA GLN A 44 -0.88 15.98 3.92
C GLN A 44 -1.66 15.34 5.09
N GLY A 45 -1.13 14.30 5.71
CA GLY A 45 -1.74 13.64 6.88
C GLY A 45 -2.66 12.48 6.55
N ALA A 46 -2.61 11.92 5.33
CA ALA A 46 -3.33 10.71 5.01
C ALA A 46 -2.83 9.53 5.87
N PRO A 47 -3.73 8.75 6.48
CA PRO A 47 -3.33 7.66 7.37
C PRO A 47 -2.86 6.44 6.57
N ALA A 48 -1.53 6.26 6.47
CA ALA A 48 -0.90 5.08 5.91
C ALA A 48 -0.05 4.38 6.98
N ASP A 49 -0.29 3.10 7.23
CA ASP A 49 0.54 2.29 8.13
C ASP A 49 1.81 1.81 7.42
N ILE A 50 1.72 1.53 6.11
CA ILE A 50 2.83 1.08 5.28
C ILE A 50 2.81 1.85 3.96
N PHE A 51 3.97 2.31 3.51
CA PHE A 51 4.17 2.93 2.19
C PHE A 51 5.19 2.14 1.37
N ILE A 52 4.82 1.78 0.13
CA ILE A 52 5.63 0.98 -0.79
C ILE A 52 5.76 1.73 -2.12
N SER A 53 6.88 2.43 -2.31
CA SER A 53 7.19 3.14 -3.54
C SER A 53 7.78 2.22 -4.61
N ALA A 54 7.47 2.49 -5.89
CA ALA A 54 8.20 1.93 -7.04
C ALA A 54 9.46 2.74 -7.40
N ASP A 55 9.67 3.87 -6.73
CA ASP A 55 10.81 4.75 -6.90
C ASP A 55 11.78 4.61 -5.71
N GLN A 56 13.06 4.50 -5.99
CA GLN A 56 14.15 4.31 -5.02
C GLN A 56 14.87 5.63 -4.65
N GLN A 57 14.38 6.77 -5.14
CA GLN A 57 15.05 8.07 -5.05
C GLN A 57 14.85 8.76 -3.70
#